data_AF-A0A954H4G5-F1
#
_entry.id   AF-A0A954H4G5-F1
#
_cell.length_a   1.000
_cell.length_b   1.000
_cell.length_c   1.000
_cell.angle_alpha   90.00
_cell.angle_beta   90.00
_cell.angle_gamma   90.00
#
_symmetry.space_group_name_H-M   'P 1'
#
loop_
_entity.id
_entity.type
_entity.pdbx_description
1 polymer ?
#
loop_
_entity_poly.entity_id
_entity_poly.type
_entity_poly.pdbx_seq_one_letter_code
_entity_poly.pdbx_strand_id
1 'polypeptide(L)'
;LFLREDPDEVDDESLDWRSNLNPESLRVNTAAMLEPALANASVGDQFQFERLGYFCVDRDSAPEALVFNRTVTLKDAWAKQQARS
;
A
#
# COMPACT_ATOMS: atom_id res chain seq x y z
N LEU A 1 2.93 8.21 -0.41
CA LEU A 1 2.80 8.58 -1.84
C LEU A 1 4.07 9.25 -2.35
N PHE A 2 4.68 10.13 -1.58
CA PHE A 2 5.91 10.82 -1.95
C PHE A 2 7.15 10.18 -1.31
N LEU A 3 8.32 10.52 -1.84
CA LEU A 3 9.64 10.11 -1.33
C LEU A 3 10.12 11.00 -0.17
N ARG A 4 9.60 12.25 -0.10
CA ARG A 4 9.83 13.20 0.98
C ARG A 4 8.57 13.40 1.81
N GLU A 5 8.73 13.86 3.04
CA GLU A 5 7.61 14.20 3.94
C GLU A 5 6.86 15.43 3.42
N ASP A 6 7.59 16.46 3.02
CA ASP A 6 7.06 17.60 2.28
C ASP A 6 7.23 17.38 0.77
N PRO A 7 6.15 17.22 -0.01
CA PRO A 7 6.23 17.02 -1.46
C PRO A 7 6.79 18.24 -2.21
N ASP A 8 6.61 19.45 -1.69
CA ASP A 8 7.06 20.69 -2.35
C ASP A 8 8.55 20.99 -2.07
N GLU A 9 9.20 20.22 -1.18
CA GLU A 9 10.63 20.32 -0.92
C GLU A 9 11.44 19.72 -2.07
N VAL A 10 11.93 20.57 -2.97
CA VAL A 10 12.74 20.18 -4.14
C VAL A 10 14.12 20.83 -4.09
N ASP A 11 15.14 20.15 -4.62
CA ASP A 11 16.53 20.63 -4.57
C ASP A 11 16.83 21.74 -5.62
N ASP A 12 15.93 21.94 -6.59
CA ASP A 12 16.07 22.88 -7.70
C ASP A 12 14.72 23.60 -7.91
N GLU A 13 14.75 24.93 -8.02
CA GLU A 13 13.55 25.78 -8.18
C GLU A 13 12.79 25.55 -9.49
N SER A 14 13.40 24.87 -10.47
CA SER A 14 12.74 24.46 -11.72
C SER A 14 11.92 23.17 -11.60
N LEU A 15 12.06 22.43 -10.49
CA LEU A 15 11.30 21.21 -10.21
C LEU A 15 10.02 21.52 -9.43
N ASP A 16 9.07 20.58 -9.46
CA ASP A 16 7.83 20.65 -8.69
C ASP A 16 7.62 19.35 -7.90
N TRP A 17 6.55 19.30 -7.10
CA TRP A 17 6.24 18.14 -6.26
C TRP A 17 6.18 16.79 -6.99
N ARG A 18 5.99 16.79 -8.32
CA ARG A 18 5.95 15.55 -9.10
C ARG A 18 7.31 14.85 -9.12
N SER A 19 8.42 15.58 -8.96
CA SER A 19 9.75 14.96 -8.82
C SER A 19 9.87 14.10 -7.56
N ASN A 20 9.05 14.39 -6.54
CA ASN A 20 9.01 13.65 -5.29
C ASN A 20 8.00 12.48 -5.28
N LEU A 21 7.30 12.18 -6.38
CA LEU A 21 6.40 11.04 -6.45
C LEU A 21 7.14 9.72 -6.24
N ASN A 22 6.62 8.85 -5.37
CA ASN A 22 7.19 7.53 -5.17
C ASN A 22 6.70 6.58 -6.28
N PRO A 23 7.58 6.10 -7.18
CA PRO A 23 7.19 5.14 -8.22
C PRO A 23 6.70 3.81 -7.64
N GLU A 24 7.09 3.48 -6.40
CA GLU A 24 6.69 2.27 -5.68
C GLU A 24 5.45 2.47 -4.79
N SER A 25 4.74 3.59 -4.93
CA SER A 25 3.54 3.90 -4.17
C SER A 25 2.39 2.91 -4.41
N LEU A 26 2.39 2.24 -5.56
CA LEU A 26 1.43 1.19 -5.91
C LEU A 26 2.18 -0.05 -6.43
N ARG A 27 1.86 -1.20 -5.85
CA ARG A 27 2.28 -2.50 -6.37
C ARG A 27 1.07 -3.41 -6.45
N VAL A 28 0.79 -3.91 -7.65
CA VAL A 28 -0.31 -4.84 -7.89
C VAL A 28 0.25 -6.26 -7.99
N ASN A 29 -0.29 -7.18 -7.19
CA ASN A 29 0.07 -8.59 -7.26
C ASN A 29 -1.17 -9.41 -7.68
N THR A 30 -1.20 -9.83 -8.94
CA THR A 30 -2.33 -10.59 -9.52
C THR A 30 -2.24 -12.10 -9.27
N ALA A 31 -1.08 -12.61 -8.84
CA ALA A 31 -0.82 -14.02 -8.58
C ALA A 31 -0.83 -14.34 -7.07
N ALA A 32 -1.56 -13.56 -6.28
CA ALA A 32 -1.68 -13.78 -4.85
C ALA A 32 -2.54 -15.01 -4.54
N MET A 33 -2.09 -15.83 -3.60
CA MET A 33 -2.85 -16.94 -3.04
C MET A 33 -3.40 -16.54 -1.68
N LEU A 34 -4.64 -16.91 -1.40
CA LEU A 34 -5.37 -16.56 -0.18
C LEU A 34 -5.99 -17.80 0.46
N GLU A 35 -6.27 -17.70 1.76
CA GLU A 35 -6.94 -18.74 2.51
C GLU A 35 -8.40 -18.90 2.06
N PRO A 36 -8.95 -20.13 1.98
CA PRO A 36 -10.34 -20.37 1.59
C PRO A 36 -11.38 -19.66 2.48
N ALA A 37 -11.03 -19.38 3.74
CA ALA A 37 -11.90 -18.68 4.69
C ALA A 37 -12.29 -17.25 4.21
N LEU A 38 -11.49 -16.65 3.33
CA LEU A 38 -11.75 -15.32 2.78
C LEU A 38 -12.72 -15.33 1.59
N ALA A 39 -13.18 -16.49 1.13
CA ALA A 39 -14.03 -16.61 -0.07
C ALA A 39 -15.33 -15.81 0.00
N ASN A 40 -15.87 -15.57 1.21
CA ASN A 40 -17.11 -14.83 1.42
C ASN A 40 -16.89 -13.42 2.01
N ALA A 41 -15.67 -12.90 1.92
CA ALA A 41 -15.35 -11.56 2.43
C ALA A 41 -16.14 -10.49 1.66
N SER A 42 -16.75 -9.56 2.40
CA SER A 42 -17.55 -8.47 1.85
C SER A 42 -16.73 -7.20 1.69
N VAL A 43 -17.11 -6.34 0.75
CA VAL A 43 -16.46 -5.03 0.53
C VAL A 43 -16.39 -4.26 1.85
N GLY A 44 -15.20 -3.76 2.18
CA GLY A 44 -14.94 -3.03 3.42
C GLY A 44 -14.54 -3.90 4.61
N ASP A 45 -14.66 -5.23 4.54
CA ASP A 45 -14.14 -6.12 5.58
C ASP A 45 -12.63 -5.95 5.72
N GLN A 46 -12.13 -6.10 6.96
CA GLN A 46 -10.75 -5.86 7.32
C GLN A 46 -10.11 -7.12 7.91
N PHE A 47 -8.89 -7.40 7.48
CA PHE A 47 -8.15 -8.60 7.88
C PHE A 47 -6.69 -8.27 8.17
N GLN A 48 -6.12 -8.99 9.12
CA GLN A 48 -4.67 -9.08 9.24
C GLN A 48 -4.20 -10.27 8.39
N PHE A 49 -3.42 -10.00 7.34
CA PHE A 49 -2.69 -11.07 6.66
C PHE A 49 -1.40 -11.30 7.42
N GLU A 50 -1.25 -12.52 7.93
CA GLU A 50 -0.20 -12.87 8.87
C GLU A 50 1.18 -12.48 8.34
N ARG A 51 1.94 -11.76 9.16
CA ARG A 51 3.31 -11.28 8.86
C ARG A 51 3.42 -10.31 7.67
N LEU A 52 2.32 -9.95 7.00
CA LEU A 52 2.32 -9.05 5.85
C LEU A 52 1.79 -7.65 6.18
N GLY A 53 0.66 -7.55 6.88
CA GLY A 53 0.02 -6.27 7.16
C GLY A 53 -1.48 -6.40 7.38
N TYR A 54 -2.15 -5.26 7.45
CA TYR A 54 -3.59 -5.16 7.48
C TYR A 54 -4.11 -4.79 6.09
N PHE A 55 -5.19 -5.45 5.70
CA PHE A 55 -5.80 -5.35 4.38
C PHE A 55 -7.30 -5.16 4.52
N CYS A 56 -7.92 -4.49 3.55
CA CYS A 56 -9.35 -4.43 3.41
C CYS A 56 -9.81 -4.91 2.03
N VAL A 57 -11.03 -5.42 1.95
CA VAL A 57 -11.68 -5.79 0.68
C VAL A 57 -12.05 -4.51 -0.06
N ASP A 58 -11.51 -4.35 -1.26
CA ASP A 58 -11.75 -3.17 -2.08
C ASP A 58 -13.12 -3.21 -2.76
N ARG A 59 -13.65 -2.03 -3.11
CA ARG A 59 -14.92 -1.86 -3.81
C ARG A 59 -14.97 -2.54 -5.19
N ASP A 60 -13.80 -2.73 -5.81
CA ASP A 60 -13.67 -3.37 -7.11
C ASP A 60 -13.75 -4.91 -7.00
N SER A 61 -13.94 -5.46 -5.79
CA SER A 61 -14.11 -6.89 -5.56
C SER A 61 -15.43 -7.42 -6.12
N ALA A 62 -15.37 -8.60 -6.72
CA ALA A 62 -16.53 -9.38 -7.17
C ALA A 62 -16.48 -10.80 -6.59
N PRO A 63 -17.60 -11.56 -6.58
CA PRO A 63 -17.65 -12.90 -5.99
C PRO A 63 -16.58 -13.88 -6.50
N GLU A 64 -16.14 -13.75 -7.75
CA GLU A 64 -15.09 -14.60 -8.34
C GLU A 64 -13.71 -13.92 -8.42
N ALA A 65 -13.62 -12.65 -8.01
CA ALA A 65 -12.42 -11.83 -8.12
C ALA A 65 -12.33 -10.87 -6.93
N LEU A 66 -11.83 -11.39 -5.80
CA LEU A 66 -11.60 -10.57 -4.62
C LEU A 66 -10.36 -9.69 -4.81
N VAL A 67 -10.50 -8.41 -4.47
CA VAL A 67 -9.41 -7.42 -4.50
C VAL A 67 -9.15 -6.96 -3.07
N PHE A 68 -7.89 -7.06 -2.64
CA PHE A 68 -7.47 -6.64 -1.30
C PHE A 68 -6.48 -5.48 -1.39
N ASN A 69 -6.81 -4.39 -0.71
CA ASN A 69 -5.93 -3.24 -0.58
C ASN A 69 -5.22 -3.27 0.77
N ARG A 70 -3.89 -3.06 0.76
CA ARG A 70 -3.11 -2.98 1.99
C ARG A 70 -3.36 -1.64 2.67
N THR A 71 -3.99 -1.67 3.83
CA THR A 71 -4.25 -0.47 4.65
C THR A 71 -2.96 0.04 5.30
N VAL A 72 -2.21 -0.84 5.95
CA VAL A 72 -0.95 -0.49 6.63
C VAL A 72 -0.05 -1.71 6.83
N THR A 73 1.26 -1.48 6.90
CA THR A 73 2.24 -2.52 7.23
C THR A 73 2.27 -2.81 8.74
N LEU A 74 2.74 -3.99 9.15
CA LEU A 74 2.82 -4.36 10.57
C LEU A 74 3.78 -3.51 11.40
N LYS A 75 4.79 -2.93 10.73
CA LYS A 75 5.79 -2.07 11.35
C LYS A 75 5.96 -0.83 10.49
N ASP A 76 6.32 0.26 11.15
CA ASP A 76 6.65 1.50 10.48
C ASP A 76 7.95 1.31 9.66
N ALA A 77 7.85 1.58 8.36
CA ALA A 77 8.96 1.51 7.43
C ALA A 77 9.74 2.83 7.34
N TRP A 78 9.11 3.96 7.65
CA TRP A 78 9.73 5.29 7.56
C TRP A 78 10.85 5.45 8.59
N ALA A 79 10.61 5.00 9.82
CA ALA A 79 11.63 4.97 10.88
C ALA A 79 12.89 4.18 10.48
N LYS A 80 12.75 3.15 9.64
CA LYS A 80 13.88 2.33 9.15
C LYS A 80 14.67 3.00 8.03
N GLN A 81 14.01 3.82 7.23
CA GLN A 81 14.64 4.47 6.08
C GLN A 81 15.51 5.65 6.55
N GLN A 82 15.06 6.42 7.54
CA GLN A 82 15.86 7.48 8.18
C GLN A 82 17.06 6.94 8.98
N ALA A 83 16.95 5.75 9.60
CA ALA A 83 18.06 5.14 10.32
C ALA A 83 19.19 4.59 9.41
N ARG A 84 18.98 4.59 8.09
CA ARG A 84 19.93 4.11 7.07
C ARG A 84 20.50 5.22 6.19
N SER A 85 20.01 6.45 6.35
CA SER A 85 20.51 7.66 5.67
C SER A 85 21.48 8.41 6.56
#